data_AF-A0A7V9AHE2-F1
#
_entry.id   AF-A0A7V9AHE2-F1
#
_cell.length_a   1.000
_cell.length_b   1.000
_cell.length_c   1.000
_cell.angle_alpha   90.00
_cell.angle_beta   90.00
_cell.angle_gamma   90.00
#
_symmetry.space_group_name_H-M   'P 1'
#
loop_
_entity.id
_entity.type
_entity.pdbx_description
1 polymer ?
#
loop_
_entity_poly.entity_id
_entity_poly.type
_entity_poly.pdbx_seq_one_letter_code
_entity_poly.pdbx_strand_id
1 'polypeptide(L)'
;MATRNDEVMEMVRQRLQEKPDAELRELYESAQRIDPEVANLSTRQFYARYPLQIKRRRPGTGGASGAGGGGGSTRKAKAQSEPRRAKRTQSRTQEQEQEQEQKQEQTAAQPVARRRRRSQRNEAESRDAVRGVFLRFAGEVAQAESRSEVVGVISNVDGYVDEVVRLINRA
;
A
#
# COMPACT_ATOMS: atom_id res chain seq x y z
N MET A 1 6.39 -15.98 -28.37
CA MET A 1 6.52 -15.78 -26.92
C MET A 1 5.35 -15.04 -26.28
N ALA A 2 4.47 -14.34 -27.02
CA ALA A 2 3.27 -13.71 -26.45
C ALA A 2 2.17 -14.72 -26.02
N THR A 3 2.13 -15.90 -26.65
CA THR A 3 1.05 -16.88 -26.51
C THR A 3 0.83 -17.42 -25.09
N ARG A 4 1.89 -17.69 -24.32
CA ARG A 4 1.75 -18.26 -22.96
C ARG A 4 1.12 -17.31 -21.95
N ASN A 5 1.40 -16.01 -22.07
CA ASN A 5 0.81 -14.99 -21.19
C ASN A 5 -0.70 -14.83 -21.44
N ASP A 6 -1.13 -15.00 -22.68
CA ASP A 6 -2.55 -14.94 -23.05
C ASP A 6 -3.32 -16.14 -22.47
N GLU A 7 -2.75 -17.34 -22.50
CA GLU A 7 -3.32 -18.54 -21.87
C GLU A 7 -3.52 -18.38 -20.36
N VAL A 8 -2.53 -17.81 -19.65
CA VAL A 8 -2.66 -17.48 -18.22
C VAL A 8 -3.79 -16.48 -18.00
N MET A 9 -3.92 -15.47 -18.87
CA MET A 9 -4.97 -14.46 -18.77
C MET A 9 -6.36 -15.07 -18.99
N GLU A 10 -6.53 -15.97 -19.95
CA GLU A 10 -7.80 -16.66 -20.20
C GLU A 10 -8.19 -17.58 -19.05
N MET A 11 -7.24 -18.36 -18.52
CA MET A 11 -7.47 -19.21 -17.35
C MET A 11 -7.93 -18.39 -16.14
N VAL A 12 -7.25 -17.27 -15.85
CA VAL A 12 -7.64 -16.39 -14.74
C VAL A 12 -9.02 -15.77 -14.98
N ARG A 13 -9.35 -15.42 -16.23
CA ARG A 13 -10.67 -14.88 -16.60
C ARG A 13 -11.77 -15.91 -16.35
N GLN A 14 -11.56 -17.16 -16.75
CA GLN A 14 -12.50 -18.26 -16.55
C GLN A 14 -12.72 -18.53 -15.05
N ARG A 15 -11.64 -18.65 -14.27
CA ARG A 15 -11.74 -18.86 -12.82
C ARG A 15 -12.45 -17.73 -12.09
N LEU A 16 -12.18 -16.47 -12.44
CA LEU A 16 -12.88 -15.32 -11.87
C LEU A 16 -14.34 -15.21 -12.34
N GLN A 17 -14.71 -15.85 -13.46
CA GLN A 17 -16.08 -15.88 -13.96
C GLN A 17 -16.91 -16.90 -13.18
N GLU A 18 -16.33 -18.07 -12.89
CA GLU A 18 -16.94 -19.10 -12.05
C GLU A 18 -16.97 -18.68 -10.56
N LYS A 19 -15.88 -18.10 -10.07
CA LYS A 19 -15.68 -17.70 -8.67
C LYS A 19 -15.10 -16.28 -8.59
N PRO A 20 -15.93 -15.22 -8.46
CA PRO A 20 -15.45 -13.84 -8.44
C PRO A 20 -14.51 -13.54 -7.26
N ASP A 21 -14.68 -14.29 -6.16
CA ASP A 21 -13.93 -14.17 -4.92
C ASP A 21 -12.89 -15.29 -4.73
N ALA A 22 -12.48 -15.94 -5.84
CA ALA A 22 -11.43 -16.95 -5.80
C ALA A 22 -10.17 -16.43 -5.10
N GLU A 23 -9.58 -17.28 -4.25
CA GLU A 23 -8.36 -16.91 -3.54
C GLU A 23 -7.21 -16.67 -4.52
N LEU A 24 -6.45 -15.60 -4.26
CA LEU A 24 -5.33 -15.20 -5.10
C LEU A 24 -4.24 -16.29 -5.18
N ARG A 25 -4.10 -17.08 -4.11
CA ARG A 25 -3.13 -18.18 -4.03
C ARG A 25 -3.47 -19.30 -5.01
N GLU A 26 -4.73 -19.71 -5.09
CA GLU A 26 -5.18 -20.75 -6.03
C GLU A 26 -4.98 -20.34 -7.49
N LEU A 27 -5.26 -19.07 -7.79
CA LEU A 27 -5.05 -18.48 -9.13
C LEU A 27 -3.56 -18.48 -9.51
N TYR A 28 -2.69 -18.15 -8.55
CA TYR A 28 -1.24 -18.11 -8.75
C TYR A 28 -0.65 -19.51 -8.97
N GLU A 29 -1.01 -20.48 -8.13
CA GLU A 29 -0.56 -21.87 -8.27
C GLU A 29 -1.02 -22.49 -9.60
N SER A 30 -2.24 -22.18 -10.04
CA SER A 30 -2.76 -22.62 -11.34
C SER A 30 -2.02 -21.96 -12.51
N ALA A 31 -1.68 -20.67 -12.40
CA ALA A 31 -0.91 -19.95 -13.42
C ALA A 31 0.52 -20.48 -13.56
N GLN A 32 1.16 -20.86 -12.45
CA GLN A 32 2.52 -21.39 -12.42
C GLN A 32 2.64 -22.74 -13.15
N ARG A 33 1.55 -23.53 -13.23
CA ARG A 33 1.51 -24.78 -14.00
C ARG A 33 1.48 -24.55 -15.51
N ILE A 34 0.95 -23.41 -15.96
CA ILE A 34 0.87 -23.05 -17.38
C ILE A 34 2.17 -22.38 -17.81
N ASP A 35 2.62 -21.38 -17.04
CA ASP A 35 3.82 -20.62 -17.33
C ASP A 35 4.74 -20.57 -16.10
N PRO A 36 5.89 -21.29 -16.12
CA PRO A 36 6.87 -21.24 -15.04
C PRO A 36 7.46 -19.84 -14.82
N GLU A 37 7.44 -18.94 -15.81
CA GLU A 37 7.94 -17.57 -15.63
C GLU A 37 7.11 -16.76 -14.63
N VAL A 38 5.85 -17.15 -14.42
CA VAL A 38 4.99 -16.56 -13.38
C VAL A 38 5.56 -16.81 -11.99
N ALA A 39 6.33 -17.88 -11.79
CA ALA A 39 7.02 -18.17 -10.52
C ALA A 39 8.00 -17.07 -10.10
N ASN A 40 8.54 -16.33 -11.07
CA ASN A 40 9.47 -15.23 -10.82
C ASN A 40 8.75 -13.94 -10.38
N LEU A 41 7.42 -13.89 -10.49
CA LEU A 41 6.61 -12.76 -10.06
C LEU A 41 6.16 -12.96 -8.61
N SER A 42 6.19 -11.90 -7.82
CA SER A 42 5.50 -11.92 -6.53
C SER A 42 3.99 -12.06 -6.72
N THR A 43 3.29 -12.64 -5.75
CA THR A 43 1.82 -12.77 -5.74
C THR A 43 1.12 -11.43 -5.99
N ARG A 44 1.69 -10.33 -5.48
CA ARG A 44 1.20 -8.96 -5.71
C ARG A 44 1.38 -8.50 -7.15
N GLN A 45 2.52 -8.79 -7.78
CA GLN A 45 2.77 -8.46 -9.19
C GLN A 45 1.87 -9.28 -10.12
N PHE A 46 1.67 -10.56 -9.81
CA PHE A 46 0.70 -11.41 -10.51
C PHE A 46 -0.71 -10.82 -10.44
N TYR A 47 -1.19 -10.44 -9.24
CA TYR A 47 -2.50 -9.80 -9.06
C TYR A 47 -2.65 -8.53 -9.91
N ALA A 48 -1.64 -7.67 -9.91
CA ALA A 48 -1.66 -6.42 -10.65
C ALA A 48 -1.69 -6.63 -12.18
N ARG A 49 -1.10 -7.73 -12.66
CA ARG A 49 -1.00 -8.04 -14.10
C ARG A 49 -2.24 -8.73 -14.66
N TYR A 50 -2.74 -9.79 -14.04
CA TYR A 50 -3.83 -10.59 -14.64
C TYR A 50 -5.19 -10.34 -13.97
N PRO A 51 -5.42 -10.71 -12.70
CA PRO A 51 -6.74 -10.58 -12.06
C PRO A 51 -7.26 -9.13 -12.06
N LEU A 52 -6.42 -8.15 -11.73
CA LEU A 52 -6.83 -6.75 -11.61
C LEU A 52 -7.30 -6.16 -12.94
N GLN A 53 -6.65 -6.52 -14.06
CA GLN A 53 -7.05 -6.04 -15.39
C GLN A 53 -8.43 -6.57 -15.78
N ILE A 54 -8.71 -7.84 -15.46
CA ILE A 54 -10.00 -8.47 -15.72
C ILE A 54 -11.08 -7.82 -14.86
N LYS A 55 -10.83 -7.61 -13.56
CA LYS A 55 -11.77 -6.93 -12.64
C LYS A 55 -12.07 -5.50 -13.08
N ARG A 56 -11.07 -4.74 -13.56
CA ARG A 56 -11.25 -3.38 -14.08
C ARG A 56 -12.08 -3.31 -15.37
N ARG A 57 -12.05 -4.36 -16.19
CA ARG A 57 -12.82 -4.43 -17.45
C ARG A 57 -14.25 -4.91 -17.24
N ARG A 58 -14.62 -5.45 -16.08
CA ARG A 58 -16.00 -5.88 -15.80
C ARG A 58 -16.89 -4.65 -15.58
N PRO A 59 -17.88 -4.38 -16.47
CA PRO A 59 -18.86 -3.35 -16.22
C PRO A 59 -19.80 -3.86 -15.11
N GLY A 60 -19.64 -3.41 -13.86
CA GLY A 60 -20.65 -3.63 -12.82
C GLY A 60 -20.13 -3.84 -11.40
N THR A 61 -18.89 -4.31 -11.20
CA THR A 61 -18.33 -4.53 -9.86
C THR A 61 -17.51 -3.33 -9.39
N GLY A 62 -18.21 -2.27 -8.96
CA GLY A 62 -17.76 -1.37 -7.88
C GLY A 62 -16.45 -0.61 -8.08
N GLY A 63 -16.42 0.31 -9.03
CA GLY A 63 -15.27 1.22 -9.18
C GLY A 63 -15.50 2.37 -10.17
N ALA A 64 -16.74 2.80 -10.36
CA ALA A 64 -17.03 4.11 -10.93
C ALA A 64 -16.71 5.18 -9.86
N SER A 65 -15.44 5.45 -9.63
CA SER A 65 -14.96 6.58 -8.84
C SER A 65 -13.67 7.10 -9.46
N GLY A 66 -13.77 8.14 -10.29
CA GLY A 66 -12.60 8.88 -10.74
C GLY A 66 -12.57 9.34 -12.20
N ALA A 67 -13.68 9.24 -12.95
CA ALA A 67 -13.94 10.20 -14.02
C ALA A 67 -14.44 11.50 -13.37
N GLY A 68 -13.53 12.30 -12.81
CA GLY A 68 -13.88 13.51 -12.07
C GLY A 68 -12.66 14.25 -11.54
N GLY A 69 -12.19 15.24 -12.30
CA GLY A 69 -11.11 16.17 -11.96
C GLY A 69 -10.33 16.56 -13.22
N GLY A 70 -10.85 17.37 -14.15
CA GLY A 70 -11.74 18.50 -13.95
C GLY A 70 -10.93 19.72 -13.53
N GLY A 71 -10.48 20.52 -14.50
CA GLY A 71 -9.74 21.76 -14.22
C GLY A 71 -9.26 22.56 -15.43
N GLY A 72 -9.85 22.39 -16.61
CA GLY A 72 -9.68 23.33 -17.72
C GLY A 72 -10.39 24.64 -17.38
N SER A 73 -9.63 25.66 -17.00
CA SER A 73 -10.14 27.02 -16.78
C SER A 73 -10.11 27.80 -18.09
N THR A 74 -11.14 27.61 -18.93
CA THR A 74 -11.55 28.57 -19.94
C THR A 74 -12.38 29.67 -19.27
N ARG A 75 -11.76 30.81 -18.93
CA ARG A 75 -12.50 32.04 -18.63
C ARG A 75 -12.38 33.02 -19.79
N LYS A 76 -13.32 32.89 -20.71
CA LYS A 76 -13.72 33.94 -21.65
C LYS A 76 -14.96 34.61 -21.03
N ALA A 77 -14.81 35.81 -20.49
CA ALA A 77 -15.95 36.68 -20.17
C ALA A 77 -15.55 38.13 -20.48
N LYS A 78 -16.18 38.64 -21.54
CA LYS A 78 -16.17 40.03 -22.01
C LYS A 78 -17.48 40.64 -21.54
N ALA A 79 -17.44 41.71 -20.74
CA ALA A 79 -18.54 42.67 -20.62
C ALA A 79 -18.00 43.99 -20.08
N GLN A 80 -18.28 45.05 -20.84
CA GLN A 80 -17.96 46.45 -20.61
C GLN A 80 -18.98 47.08 -19.65
N SER A 81 -18.55 47.98 -18.76
CA SER A 81 -19.15 49.31 -18.52
C SER A 81 -18.45 50.04 -17.35
N GLU A 82 -17.92 51.23 -17.65
CA GLU A 82 -17.32 52.23 -16.75
C GLU A 82 -18.41 53.08 -16.03
N PRO A 83 -18.12 54.24 -15.38
CA PRO A 83 -16.97 54.71 -14.58
C PRO A 83 -17.42 55.27 -13.19
N ARG A 84 -16.45 55.54 -12.29
CA ARG A 84 -16.28 56.81 -11.51
C ARG A 84 -15.66 56.61 -10.11
N ARG A 85 -14.52 57.29 -9.91
CA ARG A 85 -14.18 58.15 -8.74
C ARG A 85 -13.96 57.42 -7.39
N ALA A 86 -12.83 57.51 -6.69
CA ALA A 86 -11.61 58.30 -6.83
C ALA A 86 -10.50 57.65 -5.98
N LYS A 87 -9.31 57.62 -6.56
CA LYS A 87 -7.99 57.96 -5.99
C LYS A 87 -7.90 57.96 -4.47
N ARG A 88 -6.96 57.14 -3.94
CA ARG A 88 -6.08 57.40 -2.76
C ARG A 88 -6.05 56.23 -1.76
N THR A 89 -5.34 55.16 -2.12
CA THR A 89 -4.64 54.20 -1.21
C THR A 89 -4.14 53.03 -2.05
N GLN A 90 -3.02 53.19 -2.78
CA GLN A 90 -2.50 52.13 -3.66
C GLN A 90 -1.00 51.84 -3.51
N SER A 91 -0.32 52.39 -2.49
CA SER A 91 1.14 52.22 -2.34
C SER A 91 1.56 51.33 -1.16
N ARG A 92 0.66 50.58 -0.51
CA ARG A 92 1.02 49.76 0.68
C ARG A 92 0.62 48.29 0.62
N THR A 93 -0.08 47.85 -0.43
CA THR A 93 -0.59 46.47 -0.52
C THR A 93 0.21 45.61 -1.52
N GLN A 94 0.99 46.20 -2.43
CA GLN A 94 1.71 45.43 -3.46
C GLN A 94 3.06 44.87 -3.02
N GLU A 95 3.67 45.35 -1.93
CA GLU A 95 4.90 44.73 -1.38
C GLU A 95 4.60 43.52 -0.47
N GLN A 96 3.38 43.36 0.04
CA GLN A 96 3.04 42.22 0.91
C GLN A 96 2.51 40.99 0.15
N GLU A 97 2.01 41.14 -1.08
CA GLU A 97 1.53 40.00 -1.87
C GLU A 97 2.67 39.24 -2.56
N GLN A 98 3.79 39.91 -2.91
CA GLN A 98 4.94 39.22 -3.55
C GLN A 98 5.84 38.45 -2.56
N GLU A 99 5.87 38.81 -1.26
CA GLU A 99 6.57 38.01 -0.24
C GLU A 99 5.79 36.75 0.20
N GLN A 100 4.48 36.68 -0.05
CA GLN A 100 3.66 35.52 0.32
C GLN A 100 3.65 34.41 -0.75
N GLU A 101 3.77 34.73 -2.03
CA GLU A 101 3.86 33.69 -3.08
C GLU A 101 5.20 32.95 -3.08
N GLN A 102 6.31 33.62 -2.77
CA GLN A 102 7.63 32.95 -2.71
C GLN A 102 7.79 32.03 -1.49
N LYS A 103 6.99 32.21 -0.43
CA LYS A 103 7.00 31.32 0.75
C LYS A 103 6.15 30.05 0.57
N GLN A 104 5.23 30.01 -0.38
CA GLN A 104 4.37 28.84 -0.60
C GLN A 104 5.00 27.80 -1.54
N GLU A 105 5.82 28.18 -2.51
CA GLU A 105 6.46 27.20 -3.41
C GLU A 105 7.60 26.37 -2.77
N GLN A 106 8.17 26.82 -1.66
CA GLN A 106 9.24 26.06 -0.98
C GLN A 106 8.73 24.99 0.01
N THR A 107 7.41 24.89 0.27
CA THR A 107 6.86 23.92 1.22
C THR A 107 6.25 22.65 0.59
N ALA A 108 6.13 22.60 -0.74
CA ALA A 108 5.48 21.47 -1.42
C ALA A 108 6.40 20.27 -1.74
N ALA A 109 7.73 20.41 -1.61
CA ALA A 109 8.68 19.41 -2.15
C ALA A 109 9.23 18.37 -1.16
N GLN A 110 8.89 18.39 0.14
CA GLN A 110 9.54 17.49 1.12
C GLN A 110 8.67 16.56 2.04
N PRO A 111 7.43 16.15 1.72
CA PRO A 111 6.71 15.22 2.60
C PRO A 111 7.10 13.74 2.47
N VAL A 112 7.82 13.32 1.41
CA VAL A 112 7.97 11.88 1.11
C VAL A 112 9.08 11.18 1.92
N ALA A 113 10.17 11.88 2.24
CA ALA A 113 11.31 11.29 2.92
C ALA A 113 11.04 10.98 4.41
N ARG A 114 10.16 11.76 5.07
CA ARG A 114 9.84 11.56 6.49
C ARG A 114 9.01 10.31 6.76
N ARG A 115 8.18 9.86 5.81
CA ARG A 115 7.30 8.70 6.01
C ARG A 115 8.07 7.38 6.03
N ARG A 116 9.16 7.25 5.26
CA ARG A 116 9.98 6.02 5.21
C ARG A 116 10.78 5.74 6.48
N ARG A 117 11.25 6.79 7.17
CA ARG A 117 12.03 6.61 8.41
C ARG A 117 11.18 6.06 9.56
N ARG A 118 9.89 6.40 9.59
CA ARG A 118 9.00 5.94 10.66
C ARG A 118 8.65 4.45 10.54
N SER A 119 8.40 3.95 9.33
CA SER A 119 8.11 2.53 9.12
C SER A 119 9.30 1.64 9.46
N GLN A 120 10.52 2.07 9.10
CA GLN A 120 11.74 1.31 9.42
C GLN A 120 12.00 1.23 10.93
N ARG A 121 11.68 2.29 11.68
CA ARG A 121 11.81 2.30 13.13
C ARG A 121 10.85 1.33 13.80
N ASN A 122 9.57 1.37 13.41
CA ASN A 122 8.57 0.43 13.94
C ASN A 122 8.95 -1.03 13.64
N GLU A 123 9.47 -1.29 12.44
CA GLU A 123 9.91 -2.62 12.06
C GLU A 123 11.10 -3.11 12.89
N ALA A 124 12.07 -2.24 13.19
CA ALA A 124 13.19 -2.57 14.07
C ALA A 124 12.72 -2.87 15.51
N GLU A 125 11.85 -2.02 16.06
CA GLU A 125 11.27 -2.22 17.40
C GLU A 125 10.49 -3.55 17.49
N SER A 126 9.78 -3.91 16.41
CA SER A 126 9.04 -5.18 16.33
C SER A 126 9.97 -6.39 16.27
N ARG A 127 11.06 -6.30 15.50
CA ARG A 127 12.08 -7.36 15.44
C ARG A 127 12.75 -7.58 16.80
N ASP A 128 13.09 -6.51 17.51
CA ASP A 128 13.70 -6.60 18.84
C ASP A 128 12.73 -7.23 19.86
N ALA A 129 11.44 -6.90 19.79
CA ALA A 129 10.42 -7.54 20.63
C ALA A 129 10.31 -9.04 20.35
N VAL A 130 10.23 -9.44 19.07
CA VAL A 130 10.20 -10.87 18.67
C VAL A 130 11.46 -11.60 19.13
N ARG A 131 12.63 -10.98 19.00
CA ARG A 131 13.89 -11.53 19.51
C ARG A 131 13.83 -11.78 21.02
N GLY A 132 13.22 -10.86 21.79
CA GLY A 132 13.02 -11.01 23.22
C GLY A 132 12.22 -12.26 23.59
N VAL A 133 11.15 -12.56 22.83
CA VAL A 133 10.32 -13.76 23.04
C VAL A 133 11.14 -15.03 22.82
N PHE A 134 11.90 -15.10 21.72
CA PHE A 134 12.75 -16.27 21.44
C PHE A 134 13.86 -16.47 22.46
N LEU A 135 14.48 -15.39 22.96
CA LEU A 135 15.50 -15.47 24.00
C LEU A 135 14.91 -15.95 25.33
N ARG A 136 13.68 -15.55 25.67
CA ARG A 136 12.97 -16.06 26.84
C ARG A 136 12.72 -17.56 26.73
N PHE A 137 12.18 -18.01 25.60
CA PHE A 137 11.97 -19.43 25.31
C PHE A 137 13.28 -20.23 25.41
N ALA A 138 14.36 -19.76 24.77
CA ALA A 138 15.66 -20.41 24.85
C ALA A 138 16.20 -20.46 26.30
N GLY A 139 15.94 -19.42 27.09
CA GLY A 139 16.26 -19.37 28.52
C GLY A 139 15.53 -20.43 29.32
N GLU A 140 14.22 -20.61 29.11
CA GLU A 140 13.43 -21.64 29.79
C GLU A 140 13.88 -23.06 29.40
N VAL A 141 14.19 -23.28 28.13
CA VAL A 141 14.75 -24.57 27.68
C VAL A 141 16.12 -24.82 28.31
N ALA A 142 16.97 -23.80 28.43
CA ALA A 142 18.30 -23.92 29.03
C ALA A 142 18.26 -24.12 30.56
N GLN A 143 17.21 -23.61 31.22
CA GLN A 143 16.98 -23.80 32.66
C GLN A 143 16.34 -25.14 33.00
N ALA A 144 15.73 -25.82 32.02
CA ALA A 144 15.12 -27.12 32.23
C ALA A 144 16.20 -28.17 32.53
N GLU A 145 16.20 -28.69 33.75
CA GLU A 145 17.17 -29.69 34.21
C GLU A 145 16.73 -31.11 33.84
N SER A 146 15.42 -31.31 33.69
CA SER A 146 14.83 -32.61 33.40
C SER A 146 14.18 -32.68 32.02
N ARG A 147 14.14 -33.89 31.44
CA ARG A 147 13.44 -34.13 30.17
C ARG A 147 11.95 -33.78 30.24
N SER A 148 11.31 -33.97 31.39
CA SER A 148 9.91 -33.60 31.61
C SER A 148 9.71 -32.08 31.55
N GLU A 149 10.62 -31.29 32.13
CA GLU A 149 10.55 -29.82 32.05
C GLU A 149 10.71 -29.34 30.61
N VAL A 150 11.67 -29.90 29.86
CA VAL A 150 11.84 -29.57 28.43
C VAL A 150 10.56 -29.85 27.65
N VAL A 151 9.91 -31.00 27.89
CA VAL A 151 8.62 -31.32 27.25
C VAL A 151 7.51 -30.34 27.68
N GLY A 152 7.51 -29.90 28.93
CA GLY A 152 6.59 -28.87 29.43
C GLY A 152 6.78 -27.53 28.71
N VAL A 153 8.02 -27.07 28.54
CA VAL A 153 8.34 -25.85 27.79
C VAL A 153 7.93 -25.99 26.31
N ILE A 154 8.19 -27.14 25.68
CA ILE A 154 7.78 -27.42 24.29
C ILE A 154 6.25 -27.43 24.16
N SER A 155 5.53 -27.95 25.15
CA SER A 155 4.06 -27.99 25.12
C SER A 155 3.44 -26.58 25.23
N ASN A 156 4.18 -25.61 25.76
CA ASN A 156 3.79 -24.19 25.84
C ASN A 156 4.24 -23.36 24.64
N VAL A 157 4.81 -23.96 23.58
CA VAL A 157 5.29 -23.24 22.38
C VAL A 157 4.19 -22.39 21.73
N ASP A 158 2.95 -22.85 21.74
CA ASP A 158 1.83 -22.10 21.15
C ASP A 158 1.65 -20.72 21.81
N GLY A 159 1.87 -20.61 23.13
CA GLY A 159 1.82 -19.32 23.83
C GLY A 159 2.89 -18.33 23.37
N TYR A 160 4.10 -18.83 23.07
CA TYR A 160 5.18 -18.03 22.49
C TYR A 160 4.86 -17.58 21.06
N VAL A 161 4.26 -18.47 20.26
CA VAL A 161 3.83 -18.15 18.89
C VAL A 161 2.74 -17.07 18.91
N ASP A 162 1.76 -17.18 19.81
CA ASP A 162 0.71 -16.18 19.97
C ASP A 162 1.28 -14.81 20.38
N GLU A 163 2.27 -14.77 21.26
CA GLU A 163 2.97 -13.53 21.64
C GLU A 163 3.66 -12.90 20.42
N VAL A 164 4.33 -13.69 19.58
CA VAL A 164 4.97 -13.23 18.34
C VAL A 164 3.94 -12.71 17.33
N VAL A 165 2.85 -13.46 17.08
CA VAL A 165 1.78 -13.05 16.15
C VAL A 165 1.14 -11.75 16.62
N ARG A 166 0.92 -11.60 17.94
CA ARG A 166 0.40 -10.37 18.54
C ARG A 166 1.35 -9.18 18.35
N LEU A 167 2.66 -9.38 18.48
CA LEU A 167 3.65 -8.33 18.27
C LEU A 167 3.71 -7.88 16.80
N ILE A 168 3.67 -8.83 15.86
CA ILE A 168 3.68 -8.53 14.41
C ILE A 168 2.44 -7.73 14.01
N ASN A 169 1.26 -8.11 14.52
CA ASN A 169 0.00 -7.42 14.19
C ASN A 169 -0.14 -6.03 14.83
N ARG A 170 0.74 -5.66 15.77
CA ARG A 170 0.74 -4.35 16.45
C ARG A 170 1.63 -3.31 15.73
N ALA A 171 2.52 -3.75 14.85
CA ALA A 171 3.56 -2.97 14.17
C ALA A 171 3.04 -2.24 12.91
#